data_AF-A0A937P1F5-F1
#
_entry.id   AF-A0A937P1F5-F1
#
_cell.length_a   1.000
_cell.length_b   1.000
_cell.length_c   1.000
_cell.angle_alpha   90.00
_cell.angle_beta   90.00
_cell.angle_gamma   90.00
#
_symmetry.space_group_name_H-M   'P 1'
#
loop_
_entity.id
_entity.type
_entity.pdbx_description
1 polymer ?
#
loop_
_entity_poly.entity_id
_entity_poly.type
_entity_poly.pdbx_seq_one_letter_code
_entity_poly.pdbx_strand_id
1 'polypeptide(L)'
;MDELTISVIIADRPYRLTIKRDEEETIRRAANKINKTIKHYSENYAFNDKQDLLAMVALENTTNALRHEDKLIKSDETISAKLSEIDLILSDNLKIE
;
A
#
# COMPACT_ATOMS: atom_id res chain seq x y z
N MET A 1 -13.85 -21.44 -8.86
CA MET A 1 -13.03 -20.27 -8.50
C MET A 1 -12.08 -20.07 -9.67
N ASP A 2 -12.27 -19.00 -10.45
CA ASP A 2 -11.52 -18.76 -11.68
C ASP A 2 -10.12 -18.24 -11.35
N GLU A 3 -9.17 -19.17 -11.25
CA GLU A 3 -7.75 -18.88 -11.20
C GLU A 3 -7.21 -18.70 -12.63
N LEU A 4 -6.29 -17.76 -12.80
CA LEU A 4 -5.61 -17.47 -14.05
C LEU A 4 -4.10 -17.46 -13.82
N THR A 5 -3.37 -18.07 -14.72
CA THR A 5 -1.91 -17.93 -14.76
C THR A 5 -1.52 -16.70 -15.57
N ILE A 6 -0.81 -15.77 -14.95
CA ILE A 6 -0.26 -14.58 -15.60
C ILE A 6 1.27 -14.60 -15.59
N SER A 7 1.87 -13.84 -16.51
CA SER A 7 3.30 -13.53 -16.49
C SER A 7 3.50 -12.04 -16.27
N VAL A 8 4.34 -11.71 -15.28
CA VAL A 8 4.74 -10.34 -14.92
C VAL A 8 6.26 -10.22 -15.00
N ILE A 9 6.76 -9.06 -15.39
CA ILE A 9 8.20 -8.78 -15.47
C ILE A 9 8.56 -7.82 -14.35
N ILE A 10 9.54 -8.18 -13.53
CA ILE A 10 10.06 -7.36 -12.43
C ILE A 10 11.58 -7.29 -12.57
N ALA A 11 12.15 -6.09 -12.70
CA ALA A 11 13.60 -5.88 -12.83
C ALA A 11 14.26 -6.75 -13.94
N ASP A 12 13.66 -6.74 -15.13
CA ASP A 12 14.04 -7.56 -16.30
C ASP A 12 13.87 -9.08 -16.13
N ARG A 13 13.25 -9.55 -15.05
CA ARG A 13 13.01 -10.97 -14.78
C ARG A 13 11.53 -11.33 -14.94
N PRO A 14 11.18 -12.31 -15.80
CA PRO A 14 9.81 -12.78 -15.93
C PRO A 14 9.47 -13.76 -14.80
N TYR A 15 8.33 -13.53 -14.14
CA TYR A 15 7.74 -14.40 -13.14
C TYR A 15 6.38 -14.90 -13.64
N ARG A 16 6.10 -16.19 -13.44
CA ARG A 16 4.79 -16.80 -13.70
C ARG A 16 4.08 -17.02 -12.37
N LEU A 17 2.85 -16.52 -12.26
CA LEU A 17 2.05 -16.54 -11.05
C LEU A 17 0.65 -17.07 -11.39
N THR A 18 0.10 -17.93 -10.54
CA THR A 18 -1.31 -18.35 -10.60
C THR A 18 -2.06 -17.56 -9.54
N ILE A 19 -3.05 -16.78 -9.96
CA ILE A 19 -3.75 -15.79 -9.14
C ILE A 19 -5.24 -15.83 -9.42
N LYS A 20 -6.04 -15.19 -8.57
CA LYS A 20 -7.47 -15.02 -8.86
C LYS A 20 -7.68 -13.88 -9.85
N ARG A 21 -8.78 -13.94 -10.63
CA ARG A 21 -9.09 -12.93 -11.66
C ARG A 21 -9.24 -11.51 -11.10
N ASP A 22 -9.76 -11.36 -9.89
CA ASP A 22 -9.93 -10.07 -9.19
C ASP A 22 -8.61 -9.41 -8.77
N GLU A 23 -7.54 -10.21 -8.61
CA GLU A 23 -6.23 -9.71 -8.19
C GLU A 23 -5.34 -9.30 -9.38
N GLU A 24 -5.70 -9.68 -10.61
CA GLU A 24 -4.85 -9.55 -11.79
C GLU A 24 -4.42 -8.11 -12.07
N GLU A 25 -5.37 -7.18 -12.06
CA GLU A 25 -5.09 -5.76 -12.27
C GLU A 25 -4.16 -5.22 -11.17
N THR A 26 -4.46 -5.56 -9.91
CA THR A 26 -3.70 -5.10 -8.75
C THR A 26 -2.26 -5.56 -8.80
N ILE A 27 -2.02 -6.84 -9.15
CA ILE A 27 -0.68 -7.42 -9.27
C ILE A 27 0.09 -6.79 -10.42
N ARG A 28 -0.53 -6.55 -11.57
CA ARG A 28 0.12 -5.85 -12.69
C ARG A 28 0.50 -4.41 -12.34
N ARG A 29 -0.39 -3.67 -11.65
CA ARG A 29 -0.08 -2.32 -11.17
C ARG A 29 1.07 -2.33 -10.17
N ALA A 30 1.10 -3.30 -9.26
CA ALA A 30 2.18 -3.45 -8.29
C ALA A 30 3.54 -3.69 -8.98
N ALA A 31 3.59 -4.62 -9.93
CA ALA A 31 4.81 -4.90 -10.72
C ALA A 31 5.30 -3.64 -11.48
N ASN A 32 4.37 -2.91 -12.12
CA ASN A 32 4.69 -1.66 -12.81
C ASN A 32 5.22 -0.58 -11.85
N LYS A 33 4.65 -0.47 -10.65
CA LYS A 33 5.12 0.47 -9.63
C LYS A 33 6.54 0.14 -9.18
N ILE A 34 6.81 -1.14 -8.87
CA ILE A 34 8.15 -1.61 -8.50
C ILE A 34 9.17 -1.28 -9.60
N ASN A 35 8.86 -1.59 -10.86
CA ASN A 35 9.77 -1.30 -11.98
C ASN A 35 10.07 0.19 -12.14
N LYS A 36 9.08 1.07 -11.94
CA LYS A 36 9.29 2.52 -11.97
C LYS A 36 10.21 2.98 -10.85
N THR A 37 10.02 2.48 -9.63
CA THR A 37 10.86 2.82 -8.48
C THR A 37 12.29 2.33 -8.69
N ILE A 38 12.48 1.10 -9.16
CA ILE A 38 13.81 0.56 -9.50
C ILE A 38 14.50 1.43 -10.55
N LYS A 39 13.78 1.82 -11.61
CA LYS A 39 14.32 2.71 -12.65
C LYS A 39 14.76 4.04 -12.07
N HIS A 40 13.92 4.67 -11.24
CA HIS A 40 14.24 5.92 -10.56
C HIS A 40 15.52 5.82 -9.72
N TYR A 41 15.68 4.75 -8.94
CA TYR A 41 16.91 4.54 -8.16
C TYR A 41 18.12 4.24 -9.04
N SER A 42 17.95 3.46 -10.12
CA SER A 42 19.05 3.16 -11.04
C SER A 42 19.57 4.38 -11.81
N GLU A 43 18.71 5.38 -12.06
CA GLU A 43 19.10 6.63 -12.72
C GLU A 43 19.76 7.61 -11.75
N ASN A 44 19.32 7.65 -10.49
CA ASN A 44 19.76 8.63 -9.49
C ASN A 44 20.94 8.16 -8.62
N TYR A 45 21.19 6.87 -8.56
CA TYR A 45 22.22 6.29 -7.72
C TYR A 45 23.08 5.33 -8.52
N ALA A 46 24.40 5.46 -8.40
CA ALA A 46 25.38 4.56 -9.03
C ALA A 46 25.45 3.20 -8.29
N PHE A 47 24.30 2.57 -8.04
CA PHE A 47 24.25 1.21 -7.51
C PHE A 47 24.66 0.25 -8.61
N ASN A 48 25.75 -0.47 -8.36
CA ASN A 48 26.27 -1.47 -9.29
C ASN A 48 25.53 -2.82 -9.17
N ASP A 49 24.76 -3.04 -8.10
CA ASP A 49 24.02 -4.30 -7.88
C ASP A 49 22.49 -4.11 -7.92
N LYS A 50 21.82 -4.95 -8.72
CA LYS A 50 20.36 -5.02 -8.81
C LYS A 50 19.73 -5.49 -7.50
N GLN A 51 20.45 -6.24 -6.67
CA GLN A 51 19.96 -6.71 -5.37
C GLN A 51 19.80 -5.56 -4.37
N ASP A 52 20.78 -4.65 -4.31
CA ASP A 52 20.74 -3.49 -3.42
C ASP A 52 19.61 -2.53 -3.81
N LEU A 53 19.40 -2.33 -5.12
CA LEU A 53 18.26 -1.57 -5.62
C LEU A 53 16.92 -2.18 -5.18
N LEU A 54 16.78 -3.50 -5.28
CA LEU A 54 15.57 -4.19 -4.81
C LEU A 54 15.39 -4.07 -3.29
N ALA A 55 16.47 -4.18 -2.51
CA ALA A 55 16.42 -3.99 -1.06
C ALA A 55 15.97 -2.57 -0.69
N MET A 56 16.45 -1.54 -1.41
CA MET A 56 16.05 -0.15 -1.20
C MET A 56 14.57 0.07 -1.52
N VAL A 57 14.08 -0.49 -2.64
CA VAL A 57 12.65 -0.43 -3.00
C VAL A 57 11.79 -1.18 -1.99
N ALA A 58 12.25 -2.31 -1.46
CA ALA A 58 11.54 -3.06 -0.43
C ALA A 58 11.45 -2.25 0.87
N LEU A 59 12.55 -1.61 1.29
CA LEU A 59 12.59 -0.75 2.46
C LEU A 59 11.63 0.43 2.31
N GLU A 60 11.68 1.16 1.20
CA GLU A 60 10.82 2.31 0.93
C GLU A 60 9.33 1.92 0.99
N ASN A 61 8.95 0.84 0.33
CA ASN A 61 7.56 0.37 0.33
C ASN A 61 7.10 -0.05 1.73
N THR A 62 7.97 -0.72 2.51
CA THR A 62 7.65 -1.13 3.88
C THR A 62 7.49 0.08 4.79
N THR A 63 8.38 1.08 4.69
CA THR A 63 8.26 2.34 5.44
C THR A 63 6.97 3.08 5.06
N ASN A 64 6.60 3.11 3.78
CA ASN A 64 5.37 3.74 3.34
C ASN A 64 4.12 3.01 3.84
N ALA A 65 4.15 1.68 3.89
CA ALA A 65 3.05 0.87 4.43
C ALA A 65 2.86 1.15 5.94
N LEU A 66 3.93 1.13 6.73
CA LEU A 66 3.88 1.45 8.17
C LEU A 66 3.37 2.87 8.42
N ARG A 67 3.85 3.86 7.65
CA ARG A 67 3.34 5.25 7.76
C ARG A 67 1.87 5.38 7.38
N HIS A 68 1.35 4.51 6.53
CA HIS A 68 -0.07 4.51 6.17
C HIS A 68 -0.91 3.89 7.28
N GLU A 69 -0.44 2.79 7.87
CA GLU A 69 -1.04 2.16 9.05
C GLU A 69 -1.15 3.13 10.23
N ASP A 70 -0.05 3.83 10.56
CA ASP A 70 -0.04 4.87 11.61
C ASP A 70 -1.06 5.98 11.36
N LYS A 71 -1.27 6.36 10.09
CA LYS A 71 -2.25 7.38 9.70
C LYS A 71 -3.68 6.88 9.85
N LEU A 72 -3.94 5.61 9.51
CA LEU A 72 -5.26 5.00 9.65
C LEU A 72 -5.65 4.90 11.12
N ILE A 73 -4.73 4.47 12.00
CA ILE A 73 -4.96 4.43 13.45
C ILE A 73 -5.32 5.82 13.98
N LYS A 74 -4.53 6.84 13.62
CA LYS A 74 -4.82 8.22 14.02
C LYS A 74 -6.16 8.73 13.48
N SER A 75 -6.53 8.39 12.25
CA SER A 75 -7.84 8.78 11.73
C SER A 75 -8.98 8.13 12.48
N ASP A 76 -8.86 6.85 12.83
CA ASP A 76 -9.88 6.12 13.58
C ASP A 76 -10.05 6.67 14.98
N GLU A 77 -8.95 6.98 15.68
CA GLU A 77 -8.98 7.67 16.98
C GLU A 77 -9.68 9.03 16.88
N THR A 78 -9.36 9.80 15.83
CA THR A 78 -9.97 11.12 15.60
C THR A 78 -11.47 11.01 15.30
N ILE A 79 -11.87 10.03 14.49
CA ILE A 79 -13.28 9.78 14.16
C ILE A 79 -14.05 9.35 15.40
N SER A 80 -13.49 8.43 16.20
CA SER A 80 -14.10 7.96 17.45
C SER A 80 -14.29 9.10 18.45
N ALA A 81 -13.28 9.98 18.59
CA ALA A 81 -13.37 11.16 19.45
C ALA A 81 -14.51 12.11 19.01
N LYS A 82 -14.59 12.40 17.70
CA LYS A 82 -15.68 13.22 17.14
C LYS A 82 -17.05 12.57 17.30
N LEU A 83 -17.13 11.24 17.18
CA LEU A 83 -18.39 10.51 17.37
C LEU A 83 -18.88 10.62 18.81
N SER A 84 -17.97 10.48 19.78
CA SER A 84 -18.27 10.68 21.21
C SER A 84 -18.71 12.10 21.51
N GLU A 85 -18.08 13.10 20.90
CA GLU A 85 -18.48 14.50 21.04
C GLU A 85 -19.91 14.74 20.54
N ILE A 86 -20.26 14.19 19.37
CA ILE A 86 -21.62 14.27 18.82
C ILE A 86 -22.62 13.56 19.74
N ASP A 87 -22.29 12.38 20.26
CA ASP A 87 -23.15 11.62 21.16
C ASP A 87 -23.45 12.38 22.46
N LEU A 88 -22.42 13.04 23.03
CA LEU A 88 -22.59 13.91 24.19
C LEU A 88 -23.56 15.06 23.90
N ILE A 89 -23.35 15.79 22.80
CA ILE A 89 -24.21 16.92 22.39
C ILE A 89 -25.66 16.45 22.19
N LEU A 90 -25.87 15.30 21.54
CA LEU A 90 -27.20 14.75 21.34
C LEU A 90 -27.85 14.36 22.67
N SER A 91 -27.10 13.69 23.55
CA SER A 91 -27.59 13.28 24.87
C SER A 91 -27.96 14.47 25.75
N ASP A 92 -27.24 15.58 25.65
CA ASP A 92 -27.52 16.80 26.41
C ASP A 92 -28.77 17.52 25.89
N ASN A 93 -29.02 17.49 24.58
CA ASN A 93 -30.24 18.06 23.99
C ASN A 93 -31.47 17.16 24.16
N LEU A 94 -31.30 15.84 24.28
CA LEU A 94 -32.39 14.88 24.51
C LEU A 94 -32.82 14.78 25.99
N LYS A 95 -31.99 15.24 26.94
CA LYS A 95 -32.32 15.29 28.38
C LYS A 95 -33.19 16.50 28.79
N ILE A 96 -33.51 17.39 27.85
CA ILE A 96 -34.21 18.66 28.14
C ILE A 96 -35.75 18.54 27.97
N GLU A 97 -36.28 17.37 27.60
CA GLU A 97 -37.72 17.02 27.74
C GLU A 97 -37.98 16.11 28.95
#